data_AF-A0A966X4U5-F1
#
_entry.id   AF-A0A966X4U5-F1
#
_cell.length_a   1.000
_cell.length_b   1.000
_cell.length_c   1.000
_cell.angle_alpha   90.00
_cell.angle_beta   90.00
_cell.angle_gamma   90.00
#
_symmetry.space_group_name_H-M   'P 1'
#
loop_
_entity.id
_entity.type
_entity.pdbx_description
1 polymer ?
#
loop_
_entity_poly.entity_id
_entity_poly.type
_entity_poly.pdbx_seq_one_letter_code
_entity_poly.pdbx_strand_id
1 'polypeptide(L)'
;MEEDLIEEVLPPDVFSITLVSGAQAQVMSEPEQEWFEEAKDNYLQQTRFTDQTDQADLDRLLNLELLTYRWSQWLFSGHDYQGLAVDETDLSRKLRDQSETINRLKSSLGLTKAARNQDAASVSERWSQLKERAKAFGIHREEQLRKALVLVNELSSIVGTFDRSDKEEREKIGFQSEKEIVDWIRETMLPEFKALDEHFREQQKFWRQEDA
;
A
#
# COMPACT_ATOMS: atom_id res chain seq x y z
N MET A 1 -57.78 18.15 -46.10
CA MET A 1 -57.68 17.10 -45.07
C MET A 1 -56.67 16.11 -45.59
N GLU A 2 -55.40 16.43 -45.39
CA GLU A 2 -54.30 15.49 -45.49
C GLU A 2 -53.68 15.56 -44.10
N GLU A 3 -54.18 14.70 -43.21
CA GLU A 3 -53.54 14.39 -41.94
C GLU A 3 -52.41 13.42 -42.28
N ASP A 4 -51.22 13.96 -42.52
CA ASP A 4 -50.02 13.16 -42.64
C ASP A 4 -49.75 12.45 -41.31
N LEU A 5 -49.69 11.12 -41.39
CA LEU A 5 -49.39 10.21 -40.30
C LEU A 5 -48.04 10.58 -39.67
N ILE A 6 -48.09 11.07 -38.43
CA ILE A 6 -46.93 11.06 -37.55
C ILE A 6 -46.69 9.60 -37.19
N GLU A 7 -45.65 8.99 -37.77
CA GLU A 7 -45.11 7.71 -37.32
C GLU A 7 -44.78 7.81 -35.83
N GLU A 8 -45.57 7.12 -35.01
CA GLU A 8 -45.38 7.03 -33.57
C GLU A 8 -44.13 6.18 -33.32
N VAL A 9 -42.97 6.84 -33.20
CA VAL A 9 -41.70 6.20 -32.82
C VAL A 9 -41.86 5.68 -31.39
N LEU A 10 -42.15 4.38 -31.26
CA LEU A 10 -42.14 3.67 -29.98
C LEU A 10 -40.83 3.97 -29.24
N PRO A 11 -40.88 4.36 -27.94
CA PRO A 11 -39.67 4.60 -27.17
C PRO A 11 -38.84 3.30 -27.13
N PRO A 12 -37.51 3.37 -27.32
CA PRO A 12 -36.67 2.16 -27.29
C PRO A 12 -36.82 1.48 -25.93
N ASP A 13 -36.95 0.16 -25.94
CA ASP A 13 -36.99 -0.65 -24.71
C ASP A 13 -35.78 -0.30 -23.82
N VAL A 14 -36.05 0.31 -22.67
CA VAL A 14 -35.00 0.74 -21.74
C VAL A 14 -34.63 -0.43 -20.85
N PHE A 15 -33.43 -0.97 -21.02
CA PHE A 15 -32.89 -2.07 -20.20
C PHE A 15 -32.21 -1.50 -18.95
N SER A 16 -32.40 -2.14 -17.79
CA SER A 16 -31.80 -1.72 -16.53
C SER A 16 -30.62 -2.61 -16.14
N ILE A 17 -29.43 -2.02 -15.98
CA ILE A 17 -28.22 -2.70 -15.47
C ILE A 17 -27.97 -2.33 -14.01
N THR A 18 -27.38 -3.25 -13.25
CA THR A 18 -26.96 -3.00 -11.86
C THR A 18 -25.45 -2.75 -11.81
N LEU A 19 -25.06 -1.54 -11.39
CA LEU A 19 -23.68 -1.14 -11.15
C LEU A 19 -23.05 -1.92 -9.99
N VAL A 20 -21.74 -1.81 -9.80
CA VAL A 20 -20.97 -2.52 -8.77
C VAL A 20 -21.27 -1.95 -7.37
N SER A 21 -21.53 -0.64 -7.25
CA SER A 21 -22.04 -0.03 -6.01
C SER A 21 -23.48 -0.39 -5.66
N GLY A 22 -24.20 -1.09 -6.55
CA GLY A 22 -25.62 -1.42 -6.39
C GLY A 22 -26.60 -0.36 -6.93
N ALA A 23 -26.10 0.73 -7.54
CA ALA A 23 -26.93 1.67 -8.26
C ALA A 23 -27.45 1.10 -9.58
N GLN A 24 -28.62 1.54 -10.04
CA GLN A 24 -29.19 1.12 -11.34
C GLN A 24 -28.85 2.15 -12.41
N ALA A 25 -28.39 1.70 -13.57
CA ALA A 25 -28.20 2.52 -14.76
C ALA A 25 -29.06 2.00 -15.90
N GLN A 26 -29.44 2.90 -16.82
CA GLN A 26 -30.31 2.60 -17.95
C GLN A 26 -29.50 2.48 -19.24
N VAL A 27 -29.84 1.49 -20.04
CA VAL A 27 -29.14 1.07 -21.25
C VAL A 27 -30.16 0.96 -22.37
N MET A 28 -29.76 1.33 -23.59
CA MET A 28 -30.70 1.52 -24.71
C MET A 28 -30.79 0.29 -25.62
N SER A 29 -29.93 -0.72 -25.40
CA SER A 29 -29.91 -1.92 -26.24
C SER A 29 -29.41 -3.16 -25.47
N GLU A 30 -29.88 -4.34 -25.89
CA GLU A 30 -29.50 -5.65 -25.33
C GLU A 30 -27.98 -5.95 -25.44
N PRO A 31 -27.28 -5.65 -26.57
CA PRO A 31 -25.84 -5.89 -26.67
C PRO A 31 -24.99 -5.05 -25.71
N GLU A 32 -25.46 -3.85 -25.35
CA GLU A 32 -24.78 -3.01 -24.35
C GLU A 32 -24.90 -3.60 -22.95
N GLN A 33 -26.04 -4.23 -22.63
CA GLN A 33 -26.25 -4.90 -21.35
C GLN A 33 -25.32 -6.10 -21.22
N GLU A 34 -25.29 -6.98 -22.24
CA GLU A 34 -24.41 -8.16 -22.24
C GLU A 34 -22.94 -7.76 -22.08
N TRP A 35 -22.50 -6.77 -22.87
CA TRP A 35 -21.13 -6.27 -22.78
C TRP A 35 -20.81 -5.68 -21.39
N PHE A 36 -21.75 -4.95 -20.78
CA PHE A 36 -21.56 -4.35 -19.46
C PHE A 36 -21.44 -5.42 -18.35
N GLU A 37 -22.28 -6.45 -18.40
CA GLU A 37 -22.24 -7.57 -17.46
C GLU A 37 -20.94 -8.36 -17.57
N GLU A 38 -20.50 -8.66 -18.80
CA GLU A 38 -19.20 -9.32 -19.04
C GLU A 38 -18.01 -8.49 -18.56
N ALA A 39 -18.01 -7.18 -18.83
CA ALA A 39 -16.94 -6.29 -18.39
C ALA A 39 -16.88 -6.22 -16.86
N LYS A 40 -18.04 -6.06 -16.21
CA LYS A 40 -18.17 -6.04 -14.75
C LYS A 40 -17.62 -7.32 -14.11
N ASP A 41 -18.03 -8.48 -14.61
CA ASP A 41 -17.58 -9.78 -14.09
C ASP A 41 -16.07 -9.96 -14.25
N ASN A 42 -15.51 -9.55 -15.39
CA ASN A 42 -14.07 -9.60 -15.63
C ASN A 42 -13.28 -8.73 -14.63
N TYR A 43 -13.75 -7.52 -14.32
CA TYR A 43 -13.09 -6.68 -13.32
C TYR A 43 -13.20 -7.28 -11.91
N LEU A 44 -14.38 -7.77 -11.52
CA LEU A 44 -14.58 -8.38 -10.20
C LEU A 44 -13.78 -9.68 -10.00
N GLN A 45 -13.55 -10.47 -11.05
CA GLN A 45 -12.67 -11.64 -10.97
C GLN A 45 -11.20 -11.25 -10.79
N GLN A 46 -10.77 -10.15 -11.42
CA GLN A 46 -9.37 -9.72 -11.40
C GLN A 46 -9.02 -8.89 -10.17
N THR A 47 -10.01 -8.35 -9.46
CA THR A 47 -9.80 -7.45 -8.33
C THR A 47 -10.74 -7.72 -7.17
N ARG A 48 -10.17 -7.78 -5.96
CA ARG A 48 -10.93 -7.80 -4.71
C ARG A 48 -10.96 -6.39 -4.15
N PHE A 49 -11.97 -5.61 -4.53
CA PHE A 49 -12.23 -4.32 -3.92
C PHE A 49 -12.87 -4.51 -2.54
N THR A 50 -12.21 -4.04 -1.48
CA THR A 50 -12.75 -4.09 -0.11
C THR A 50 -13.48 -2.81 0.27
N ASP A 51 -13.10 -1.69 -0.34
CA ASP A 51 -13.57 -0.36 0.07
C ASP A 51 -14.68 0.15 -0.87
N GLN A 52 -15.65 0.85 -0.29
CA GLN A 52 -16.81 1.37 -1.02
C GLN A 52 -16.44 2.48 -2.02
N THR A 53 -15.35 3.21 -1.75
CA THR A 53 -14.79 4.22 -2.66
C THR A 53 -14.26 3.59 -3.94
N ASP A 54 -13.59 2.45 -3.83
CA ASP A 54 -13.02 1.75 -4.98
C ASP A 54 -14.13 1.16 -5.86
N GLN A 55 -15.22 0.71 -5.26
CA GLN A 55 -16.41 0.27 -5.99
C GLN A 55 -17.05 1.41 -6.78
N ALA A 56 -17.09 2.63 -6.21
CA ALA A 56 -17.61 3.81 -6.91
C ALA A 56 -16.69 4.27 -8.05
N ASP A 57 -15.36 4.13 -7.90
CA ASP A 57 -14.42 4.44 -8.97
C ASP A 57 -14.42 3.40 -10.08
N LEU A 58 -14.67 2.12 -9.75
CA LEU A 58 -14.93 1.08 -10.75
C LEU A 58 -16.22 1.35 -11.53
N ASP A 59 -17.28 1.83 -10.88
CA ASP A 59 -18.50 2.22 -11.57
C ASP A 59 -18.28 3.38 -12.53
N ARG A 60 -17.45 4.35 -12.16
CA ARG A 60 -17.04 5.44 -13.06
C ARG A 60 -16.25 4.89 -14.26
N LEU A 61 -15.35 3.95 -14.03
CA LEU A 61 -14.57 3.31 -15.09
C LEU A 61 -15.50 2.59 -16.08
N LEU A 62 -16.39 1.73 -15.59
CA LEU A 62 -17.33 0.96 -16.41
C LEU A 62 -18.25 1.87 -17.23
N ASN A 63 -18.73 2.97 -16.65
CA ASN A 63 -19.54 3.95 -17.37
C ASN A 63 -18.77 4.67 -18.48
N LEU A 64 -17.49 5.01 -18.26
CA LEU A 64 -16.65 5.61 -19.30
C LEU A 64 -16.36 4.63 -20.44
N GLU A 65 -16.15 3.35 -20.14
CA GLU A 65 -15.96 2.33 -21.16
C GLU A 65 -17.24 2.08 -21.96
N LEU A 66 -18.41 2.12 -21.31
CA LEU A 66 -19.72 2.04 -21.99
C LEU A 66 -19.94 3.22 -22.95
N LEU A 67 -19.57 4.44 -22.54
CA LEU A 67 -19.65 5.62 -23.41
C LEU A 67 -18.69 5.50 -24.61
N THR A 68 -17.50 4.95 -24.39
CA THR A 68 -16.54 4.69 -25.47
C THR A 68 -17.08 3.65 -26.46
N TYR A 69 -17.73 2.61 -25.95
CA TYR A 69 -18.42 1.60 -26.78
C TYR A 69 -19.52 2.25 -27.63
N ARG A 70 -20.40 3.04 -27.02
CA ARG A 70 -21.47 3.80 -27.69
C ARG A 70 -20.96 4.70 -28.80
N TRP A 71 -19.98 5.53 -28.48
CA TRP A 71 -19.40 6.46 -29.45
C TRP A 71 -18.68 5.74 -30.58
N SER A 72 -18.04 4.61 -30.31
CA SER A 72 -17.47 3.78 -31.37
C SER A 72 -18.56 3.29 -32.32
N GLN A 73 -19.69 2.79 -31.79
CA GLN A 73 -20.83 2.37 -32.63
C GLN A 73 -21.40 3.51 -33.46
N TRP A 74 -21.62 4.69 -32.86
CA TRP A 74 -22.12 5.86 -33.56
C TRP A 74 -21.18 6.36 -34.66
N LEU A 75 -19.87 6.24 -34.46
CA LEU A 75 -18.88 6.55 -35.49
C LEU A 75 -18.97 5.58 -36.68
N PHE A 76 -19.22 4.29 -36.41
CA PHE A 76 -19.39 3.28 -37.47
C PHE A 76 -20.72 3.42 -38.23
N SER A 77 -21.81 3.76 -37.55
CA SER A 77 -23.13 3.96 -38.16
C SER A 77 -23.32 5.33 -38.80
N GLY A 78 -22.51 6.32 -38.41
CA GLY A 78 -22.63 7.74 -38.80
C GLY A 78 -23.86 8.45 -38.22
N HIS A 79 -24.66 7.76 -37.41
CA HIS A 79 -25.91 8.24 -36.84
C HIS A 79 -26.04 7.79 -35.38
N ASP A 80 -26.63 8.62 -34.54
CA ASP A 80 -26.93 8.29 -33.15
C ASP A 80 -28.18 7.38 -33.02
N TYR A 81 -28.55 7.02 -31.78
CA TYR A 81 -29.76 6.22 -31.52
C TYR A 81 -31.07 6.91 -31.94
N GLN A 82 -31.06 8.21 -32.18
CA GLN A 82 -32.22 8.99 -32.64
C GLN A 82 -32.18 9.23 -34.17
N GLY A 83 -31.20 8.65 -34.88
CA GLY A 83 -31.03 8.80 -36.32
C GLY A 83 -30.43 10.14 -36.73
N LEU A 84 -29.90 10.93 -35.80
CA LEU A 84 -29.24 12.20 -36.10
C LEU A 84 -27.81 11.97 -36.58
N ALA A 85 -27.41 12.72 -37.60
CA ALA A 85 -26.04 12.67 -38.12
C ALA A 85 -25.04 13.13 -37.06
N VAL A 86 -23.97 12.35 -36.90
CA VAL A 86 -22.94 12.60 -35.88
C VAL A 86 -21.78 13.38 -36.48
N ASP A 87 -21.29 14.40 -35.78
CA ASP A 87 -20.04 15.06 -36.14
C ASP A 87 -18.85 14.15 -35.81
N GLU A 88 -18.31 13.51 -36.85
CA GLU A 88 -17.18 12.57 -36.75
C GLU A 88 -15.94 13.20 -36.10
N THR A 89 -15.73 14.51 -36.28
CA THR A 89 -14.52 15.20 -35.79
C THR A 89 -14.58 15.46 -34.28
N ASP A 90 -15.73 15.91 -33.78
CA ASP A 90 -15.94 16.13 -32.34
C ASP A 90 -16.05 14.80 -31.58
N LEU A 91 -16.69 13.78 -32.18
CA LEU A 91 -16.80 12.45 -31.57
C LEU A 91 -15.44 11.76 -31.47
N SER A 92 -14.60 11.85 -32.50
CA SER A 92 -13.23 11.32 -32.48
C SER A 92 -12.37 11.98 -31.41
N ARG A 93 -12.53 13.29 -31.19
CA ARG A 93 -11.84 14.01 -30.10
C ARG A 93 -12.30 13.50 -28.74
N LYS A 94 -13.61 13.42 -28.53
CA LYS A 94 -14.21 12.93 -27.27
C LYS A 94 -13.79 11.48 -26.95
N LEU A 95 -13.73 10.62 -27.96
CA LEU A 95 -13.28 9.22 -27.81
C LEU A 95 -11.82 9.15 -27.33
N ARG A 96 -10.95 9.99 -27.89
CA ARG A 96 -9.54 10.09 -27.47
C ARG A 96 -9.44 10.57 -26.02
N ASP A 97 -10.12 11.64 -25.67
CA ASP A 97 -10.07 12.22 -24.31
C ASP A 97 -10.59 11.23 -23.25
N GLN A 98 -11.65 10.47 -23.57
CA GLN A 98 -12.14 9.41 -22.71
C GLN A 98 -11.17 8.23 -22.59
N SER A 99 -10.54 7.81 -23.69
CA SER A 99 -9.53 6.76 -23.66
C SER A 99 -8.32 7.14 -22.79
N GLU A 100 -7.88 8.39 -22.84
CA GLU A 100 -6.83 8.90 -21.95
C GLU A 100 -7.27 8.88 -20.48
N THR A 101 -8.53 9.25 -20.20
CA THR A 101 -9.10 9.25 -18.84
C THR A 101 -9.24 7.82 -18.28
N ILE A 102 -9.70 6.87 -19.09
CA ILE A 102 -9.78 5.45 -18.75
C ILE A 102 -8.40 4.91 -18.39
N ASN A 103 -7.37 5.21 -19.18
CA ASN A 103 -6.01 4.76 -18.89
C ASN A 103 -5.46 5.34 -17.58
N ARG A 104 -5.76 6.61 -17.27
CA ARG A 104 -5.38 7.24 -16.00
C ARG A 104 -6.09 6.56 -14.83
N LEU A 105 -7.39 6.33 -14.92
CA LEU A 105 -8.18 5.64 -13.88
C LEU A 105 -7.72 4.19 -13.67
N LYS A 106 -7.45 3.44 -14.75
CA LYS A 106 -6.88 2.09 -14.65
C LYS A 106 -5.51 2.08 -14.00
N SER A 107 -4.70 3.12 -14.22
CA SER A 107 -3.41 3.27 -13.56
C SER A 107 -3.55 3.58 -12.08
N SER A 108 -4.46 4.48 -11.70
CA SER A 108 -4.68 4.84 -10.29
C SER A 108 -5.31 3.71 -9.48
N LEU A 109 -6.19 2.91 -10.10
CA LEU A 109 -6.82 1.74 -9.47
C LEU A 109 -5.90 0.51 -9.41
N GLY A 110 -4.66 0.60 -9.89
CA GLY A 110 -3.73 -0.54 -9.87
C GLY A 110 -4.11 -1.68 -10.83
N LEU A 111 -5.03 -1.46 -11.78
CA LEU A 111 -5.50 -2.48 -12.72
C LEU A 111 -4.46 -2.80 -13.80
N THR A 112 -3.56 -1.86 -14.08
CA THR A 112 -2.49 -2.05 -15.07
C THR A 112 -1.42 -3.01 -14.56
N LYS A 113 -0.82 -3.79 -15.47
CA LYS A 113 0.32 -4.68 -15.16
C LYS A 113 1.50 -3.91 -14.55
N ALA A 114 1.71 -2.66 -14.98
CA ALA A 114 2.77 -1.80 -14.48
C ALA A 114 2.53 -1.41 -13.01
N ALA A 115 1.31 -0.99 -12.66
CA ALA A 115 0.96 -0.64 -11.29
C ALA A 115 1.03 -1.86 -10.35
N ARG A 116 0.53 -3.03 -10.79
CA ARG A 116 0.67 -4.29 -10.01
C ARG A 116 2.12 -4.69 -9.71
N ASN A 117 3.04 -4.35 -10.61
CA ASN A 117 4.46 -4.62 -10.44
C ASN A 117 5.20 -3.55 -9.63
N GLN A 118 4.65 -2.35 -9.47
CA GLN A 118 5.26 -1.27 -8.67
C GLN A 118 5.06 -1.47 -7.16
N ASP A 119 3.88 -1.92 -6.73
CA ASP A 119 3.59 -2.15 -5.30
C ASP A 119 4.14 -3.48 -4.77
N ALA A 120 4.44 -4.41 -5.68
CA ALA A 120 5.21 -5.59 -5.33
C ALA A 120 6.69 -5.21 -5.30
N ALA A 121 7.17 -4.60 -4.20
CA ALA A 121 8.55 -4.84 -3.79
C ALA A 121 8.74 -6.35 -3.89
N SER A 122 9.62 -6.78 -4.80
CA SER A 122 9.66 -8.18 -5.23
C SER A 122 9.79 -9.04 -3.98
N VAL A 123 9.12 -10.19 -3.92
CA VAL A 123 9.22 -11.08 -2.75
C VAL A 123 10.69 -11.31 -2.38
N SER A 124 11.57 -11.38 -3.39
CA SER A 124 13.03 -11.37 -3.27
C SER A 124 13.63 -10.17 -2.51
N GLU A 125 13.21 -8.93 -2.80
CA GLU A 125 13.68 -7.74 -2.08
C GLU A 125 13.19 -7.71 -0.62
N ARG A 126 11.96 -8.17 -0.37
CA ARG A 126 11.47 -8.30 1.01
C ARG A 126 12.29 -9.34 1.78
N TRP A 127 12.63 -10.46 1.14
CA TRP A 127 13.49 -11.48 1.72
C TRP A 127 14.94 -11.01 1.92
N SER A 128 15.50 -10.24 1.00
CA SER A 128 16.86 -9.70 1.15
C SER A 128 16.92 -8.73 2.32
N GLN A 129 15.94 -7.82 2.44
CA GLN A 129 15.82 -6.90 3.57
C GLN A 129 15.65 -7.66 4.90
N LEU A 130 14.82 -8.72 4.93
CA LEU A 130 14.64 -9.53 6.14
C LEU A 130 15.95 -10.22 6.57
N LYS A 131 16.72 -10.72 5.60
CA LYS A 131 18.01 -11.38 5.85
C LYS A 131 19.07 -10.41 6.34
N GLU A 132 19.14 -9.21 5.75
CA GLU A 132 20.03 -8.15 6.23
C GLU A 132 19.70 -7.74 7.66
N ARG A 133 18.40 -7.60 7.98
CA ARG A 133 17.94 -7.33 9.35
C ARG A 133 18.36 -8.44 10.31
N ALA A 134 18.08 -9.70 9.97
CA ALA A 134 18.46 -10.83 10.81
C ALA A 134 19.97 -10.86 11.10
N LYS A 135 20.80 -10.51 10.11
CA LYS A 135 22.25 -10.38 10.29
C LYS A 135 22.62 -9.24 11.24
N ALA A 136 22.02 -8.05 11.09
CA ALA A 136 22.28 -6.92 11.98
C ALA A 136 21.89 -7.22 13.43
N PHE A 137 20.73 -7.87 13.66
CA PHE A 137 20.31 -8.33 14.99
C PHE A 137 21.27 -9.37 15.58
N GLY A 138 21.80 -10.27 14.76
CA GLY A 138 22.82 -11.24 15.19
C GLY A 138 24.09 -10.55 15.71
N ILE A 139 24.62 -9.59 14.94
CA ILE A 139 25.80 -8.82 15.31
C ILE A 139 25.57 -8.04 16.60
N HIS A 140 24.43 -7.33 16.72
CA HIS A 140 24.09 -6.59 17.95
C HIS A 140 24.04 -7.51 19.18
N ARG A 141 23.44 -8.68 19.06
CA ARG A 141 23.36 -9.65 20.16
C ARG A 141 24.74 -10.15 20.59
N GLU A 142 25.65 -10.37 19.64
CA GLU A 142 27.04 -10.73 19.96
C GLU A 142 27.78 -9.59 20.68
N GLU A 143 27.55 -8.34 20.25
CA GLU A 143 28.14 -7.16 20.91
C GLU A 143 27.61 -6.95 22.33
N GLN A 144 26.30 -7.10 22.55
CA GLN A 144 25.69 -7.11 23.87
C GLN A 144 26.33 -8.17 24.77
N LEU A 145 26.47 -9.41 24.26
CA LEU A 145 27.03 -10.52 25.03
C LEU A 145 28.50 -10.26 25.37
N ARG A 146 29.29 -9.74 24.42
CA ARG A 146 30.68 -9.37 24.64
C ARG A 146 30.82 -8.29 25.71
N LYS A 147 30.03 -7.21 25.63
CA LYS A 147 30.10 -6.13 26.62
C LYS A 147 29.60 -6.59 27.99
N ALA A 148 28.55 -7.40 28.05
CA ALA A 148 28.08 -8.01 29.30
C ALA A 148 29.19 -8.84 29.97
N LEU A 149 29.91 -9.67 29.20
CA LEU A 149 31.03 -10.46 29.74
C LEU A 149 32.15 -9.58 30.28
N VAL A 150 32.50 -8.49 29.58
CA VAL A 150 33.52 -7.53 30.07
C VAL A 150 33.09 -6.92 31.40
N LEU A 151 31.88 -6.38 31.47
CA LEU A 151 31.35 -5.74 32.68
C LEU A 151 31.21 -6.71 33.85
N VAL A 152 30.83 -7.96 33.60
CA VAL A 152 30.73 -9.01 34.63
C VAL A 152 32.12 -9.43 35.13
N ASN A 153 33.12 -9.52 34.25
CA ASN A 153 34.50 -9.80 34.65
C ASN A 153 35.09 -8.65 35.45
N GLU A 154 34.82 -7.39 35.08
CA GLU A 154 35.20 -6.21 35.85
C GLU A 154 34.55 -6.22 37.24
N LEU A 155 33.25 -6.49 37.32
CA LEU A 155 32.54 -6.64 38.60
C LEU A 155 33.17 -7.75 39.46
N SER A 156 33.47 -8.89 38.84
CA SER A 156 34.12 -10.02 39.53
C SER A 156 35.51 -9.65 40.03
N SER A 157 36.24 -8.83 39.28
CA SER A 157 37.54 -8.29 39.69
C SER A 157 37.39 -7.34 40.89
N ILE A 158 36.44 -6.40 40.83
CA ILE A 158 36.15 -5.43 41.91
C ILE A 158 35.73 -6.13 43.20
N VAL A 159 34.81 -7.09 43.12
CA VAL A 159 34.37 -7.87 44.29
C VAL A 159 35.51 -8.73 44.82
N GLY A 160 36.26 -9.37 43.91
CA GLY A 160 37.39 -10.21 44.28
C GLY A 160 38.54 -9.44 44.94
N THR A 161 38.81 -8.19 44.55
CA THR A 161 39.77 -7.32 45.22
C THR A 161 39.22 -6.80 46.54
N PHE A 162 37.94 -6.41 46.61
CA PHE A 162 37.31 -6.00 47.86
C PHE A 162 37.39 -7.09 48.93
N ASP A 163 37.06 -8.34 48.59
CA ASP A 163 37.07 -9.47 49.54
C ASP A 163 38.49 -9.83 50.04
N ARG A 164 39.53 -9.58 49.24
CA ARG A 164 40.92 -9.95 49.56
C ARG A 164 41.74 -8.82 50.17
N SER A 165 41.23 -7.58 50.17
CA SER A 165 41.95 -6.41 50.66
C SER A 165 41.51 -5.99 52.06
N ASP A 166 42.47 -5.46 52.82
CA ASP A 166 42.23 -4.88 54.14
C ASP A 166 41.66 -3.44 54.04
N LYS A 167 41.18 -2.90 55.17
CA LYS A 167 40.52 -1.57 55.21
C LYS A 167 41.35 -0.43 54.59
N GLU A 168 42.65 -0.38 54.86
CA GLU A 168 43.56 0.63 54.27
C GLU A 168 43.79 0.43 52.77
N GLU A 169 43.74 -0.81 52.29
CA GLU A 169 43.90 -1.12 50.86
C GLU A 169 42.61 -0.79 50.09
N ARG A 170 41.45 -1.08 50.69
CA ARG A 170 40.13 -0.69 50.15
C ARG A 170 40.00 0.83 49.97
N GLU A 171 40.60 1.59 50.88
CA GLU A 171 40.66 3.06 50.81
C GLU A 171 41.46 3.57 49.61
N LYS A 172 42.55 2.89 49.24
CA LYS A 172 43.40 3.25 48.09
C LYS A 172 42.81 2.82 46.75
N ILE A 173 42.05 1.74 46.73
CA ILE A 173 41.43 1.20 45.52
C ILE A 173 40.14 1.98 45.18
N GLY A 174 39.56 2.69 46.14
CA GLY A 174 38.34 3.49 45.94
C GLY A 174 37.04 2.69 46.05
N PHE A 175 37.08 1.54 46.74
CA PHE A 175 35.91 0.72 47.07
C PHE A 175 35.94 0.42 48.58
N GLN A 176 35.64 1.43 49.40
CA GLN A 176 35.66 1.35 50.86
C GLN A 176 34.49 0.55 51.43
N SER A 177 33.36 0.55 50.73
CA SER A 177 32.13 -0.11 51.16
C SER A 177 31.43 -0.83 50.01
N GLU A 178 30.63 -1.83 50.35
CA GLU A 178 29.78 -2.55 49.38
C GLU A 178 28.82 -1.61 48.62
N LYS A 179 28.49 -0.45 49.20
CA LYS A 179 27.67 0.57 48.53
C LYS A 179 28.37 1.16 47.31
N GLU A 180 29.68 1.34 47.35
CA GLU A 180 30.43 1.90 46.21
C GLU A 180 30.49 0.92 45.04
N ILE A 181 30.46 -0.39 45.31
CA ILE A 181 30.33 -1.43 44.28
C ILE A 181 28.91 -1.37 43.68
N VAL A 182 27.87 -1.19 44.51
CA VAL A 182 26.49 -1.02 44.05
C VAL A 182 26.32 0.27 43.23
N ASP A 183 27.00 1.35 43.63
CA ASP A 183 26.98 2.63 42.92
C ASP A 183 27.70 2.49 41.58
N TRP A 184 28.84 1.78 41.51
CA TRP A 184 29.49 1.44 40.23
C TRP A 184 28.56 0.64 39.29
N ILE A 185 27.77 -0.31 39.82
CA ILE A 185 26.78 -1.03 39.00
C ILE A 185 25.74 -0.06 38.42
N ARG A 186 25.28 0.90 39.23
CA ARG A 186 24.24 1.86 38.84
C ARG A 186 24.72 2.94 37.89
N GLU A 187 25.94 3.41 38.08
CA GLU A 187 26.51 4.56 37.36
C GLU A 187 27.33 4.16 36.14
N THR A 188 27.94 2.98 36.15
CA THR A 188 28.86 2.53 35.08
C THR A 188 28.30 1.33 34.33
N MET A 189 28.05 0.22 35.02
CA MET A 189 27.66 -1.04 34.36
C MET A 189 26.33 -0.94 33.61
N LEU A 190 25.27 -0.45 34.28
CA LEU A 190 23.95 -0.35 33.67
C LEU A 190 23.88 0.70 32.56
N PRO A 191 24.45 1.92 32.72
CA PRO A 191 24.43 2.92 31.66
C PRO A 191 25.24 2.50 30.43
N GLU A 192 26.41 1.91 30.60
CA GLU A 192 27.21 1.42 29.47
C GLU A 192 26.51 0.30 28.69
N PHE A 193 25.84 -0.61 29.39
CA PHE A 193 25.05 -1.65 28.74
C PHE A 193 23.83 -1.07 28.00
N LYS A 194 23.13 -0.10 28.60
CA LYS A 194 21.99 0.57 27.97
C LYS A 194 22.38 1.44 26.78
N ALA A 195 23.56 2.04 26.79
CA ALA A 195 24.05 2.87 25.68
C ALA A 195 24.21 2.07 24.38
N LEU A 196 24.60 0.79 24.46
CA LEU A 196 24.64 -0.13 23.32
C LEU A 196 23.24 -0.34 22.72
N ASP A 197 22.23 -0.52 23.57
CA ASP A 197 20.85 -0.68 23.12
C ASP A 197 20.28 0.59 22.51
N GLU A 198 20.61 1.76 23.08
CA GLU A 198 20.21 3.07 22.57
C GLU A 198 20.81 3.33 21.18
N HIS A 199 22.11 3.07 21.01
CA HIS A 199 22.80 3.23 19.73
C HIS A 199 22.22 2.30 18.65
N PHE A 200 21.89 1.06 19.00
CA PHE A 200 21.24 0.16 18.06
C PHE A 200 19.79 0.60 17.74
N ARG A 201 19.06 1.18 18.69
CA ARG A 201 17.73 1.77 18.43
C ARG A 201 17.79 2.92 17.43
N GLU A 202 18.85 3.71 17.40
CA GLU A 202 19.02 4.77 16.39
C GLU A 202 19.20 4.18 14.98
N GLN A 203 19.92 3.08 14.85
CA GLN A 203 20.05 2.34 13.59
C GLN A 203 18.72 1.71 13.15
N GLN A 204 17.82 1.46 14.11
CA GLN A 204 16.46 0.98 13.85
C GLN A 204 15.47 2.06 13.38
N LYS A 205 15.85 3.35 13.33
CA LYS A 205 14.93 4.42 12.90
C LYS A 205 14.38 4.19 11.49
N PHE A 206 15.20 3.69 10.57
CA PHE A 206 14.75 3.32 9.22
C PHE A 206 13.78 2.13 9.19
N TRP A 207 13.56 1.45 10.33
CA TRP A 207 12.81 0.20 10.44
C TRP A 207 11.58 0.29 11.36
N ARG A 208 11.38 1.41 12.06
CA ARG A 208 10.15 1.68 12.83
C ARG A 208 9.15 2.39 11.91
N GLN A 209 7.95 1.83 11.79
CA GLN A 209 6.85 2.42 11.04
C GLN A 209 6.24 3.66 11.71
N GLU A 210 6.72 4.08 12.89
CA GLU A 210 6.16 5.22 13.62
C GLU A 210 6.60 6.59 13.08
N ASP A 211 7.59 6.64 12.19
CA ASP A 211 8.11 7.90 11.60
C ASP A 211 7.84 8.03 10.07
N ALA A 212 6.88 7.27 9.52
CA ALA A 212 6.45 7.34 8.11
C ALA A 212 4.99 7.77 7.97
#